data_AF-A0A6G2Q086-F1
#
_entry.id   AF-A0A6G2Q086-F1
#
_cell.length_a   1.000
_cell.length_b   1.000
_cell.length_c   1.000
_cell.angle_alpha   90.00
_cell.angle_beta   90.00
_cell.angle_gamma   90.00
#
_symmetry.space_group_name_H-M   'P 1'
#
loop_
_entity.id
_entity.type
_entity.pdbx_description
1 polymer ?
#
loop_
_entity_poly.entity_id
_entity_poly.type
_entity_poly.pdbx_seq_one_letter_code
_entity_poly.pdbx_strand_id
1 'polypeptide(L)'
;MTPARTQYRAPHPAPVVVLDDIEGHGPRVCDDMTVEVALAVMAGARVEYLTVCDGDDESTGSVTQVRLAVLRDSPMYTDRMRLRDVLTGALPSPGARAGRVGEHNRLPAVLPFSR
;
A
#
# COMPACT_ATOMS: atom_id res chain seq x y z
N MET A 1 23.48 -43.86 -0.69
CA MET A 1 22.70 -43.46 -1.88
C MET A 1 21.43 -42.77 -1.40
N THR A 2 21.26 -41.50 -1.77
CA THR A 2 20.14 -40.61 -1.42
C THR A 2 19.23 -40.46 -2.64
N PRO A 3 17.91 -40.31 -2.50
CA PRO A 3 17.15 -39.52 -3.46
C PRO A 3 16.92 -38.11 -2.89
N ALA A 4 17.46 -37.12 -3.60
CA ALA A 4 17.23 -35.71 -3.35
C ALA A 4 15.75 -35.37 -3.60
N ARG A 5 15.09 -34.84 -2.57
CA ARG A 5 13.68 -34.44 -2.62
C ARG A 5 13.60 -33.01 -3.16
N THR A 6 13.32 -32.86 -4.45
CA THR A 6 13.00 -31.59 -5.10
C THR A 6 11.57 -31.18 -4.74
N GLN A 7 11.41 -30.39 -3.67
CA GLN A 7 10.13 -29.77 -3.36
C GLN A 7 10.03 -28.47 -4.16
N TYR A 8 9.31 -28.55 -5.26
CA TYR A 8 8.93 -27.43 -6.12
C TYR A 8 8.19 -26.38 -5.28
N ARG A 9 8.76 -25.17 -5.20
CA ARG A 9 8.16 -24.00 -4.56
C ARG A 9 6.78 -23.77 -5.20
N ALA A 10 5.72 -23.96 -4.42
CA ALA A 10 4.36 -23.67 -4.85
C ALA A 10 4.25 -22.20 -5.31
N PRO A 11 3.51 -21.91 -6.39
CA PRO A 11 3.20 -20.54 -6.78
C PRO A 11 2.47 -19.83 -5.65
N HIS A 12 2.83 -18.56 -5.50
CA HIS A 12 2.27 -17.57 -4.59
C HIS A 12 0.76 -17.72 -4.38
N PRO A 13 0.25 -17.72 -3.14
CA PRO A 13 -1.19 -17.72 -2.90
C PRO A 13 -1.80 -16.49 -3.58
N ALA A 14 -2.86 -16.71 -4.36
CA ALA A 14 -3.65 -15.63 -4.92
C ALA A 14 -4.14 -14.74 -3.77
N PRO A 15 -4.12 -13.40 -3.91
CA PRO A 15 -4.64 -12.52 -2.89
C PRO A 15 -6.14 -12.78 -2.76
N VAL A 16 -6.52 -13.44 -1.67
CA VAL A 16 -7.91 -13.52 -1.21
C VAL A 16 -8.30 -12.11 -0.78
N VAL A 17 -9.07 -11.42 -1.63
CA VAL A 17 -9.66 -10.13 -1.27
C VAL A 17 -10.79 -10.43 -0.28
N VAL A 18 -10.47 -10.37 1.02
CA VAL A 18 -11.45 -10.39 2.08
C VAL A 18 -12.17 -9.04 2.04
N LEU A 19 -13.38 -9.03 1.50
CA LEU A 19 -14.25 -7.85 1.52
C LEU A 19 -15.13 -7.93 2.77
N ASP A 20 -14.56 -7.59 3.92
CA ASP A 20 -15.31 -7.42 5.17
C ASP A 20 -14.88 -6.10 5.82
N ASP A 21 -15.73 -5.08 5.70
CA ASP A 21 -16.39 -4.49 6.87
C ASP A 21 -17.24 -3.27 6.44
N ILE A 22 -18.48 -3.26 6.93
CA ILE A 22 -19.53 -2.29 6.67
C ILE A 22 -19.28 -1.07 7.57
N GLU A 23 -18.27 -0.24 7.30
CA GLU A 23 -18.25 1.11 7.90
C GLU A 23 -17.30 2.08 7.17
N GLY A 24 -17.80 2.72 6.10
CA GLY A 24 -17.26 3.98 5.57
C GLY A 24 -15.82 4.00 5.04
N HIS A 25 -15.06 2.91 5.16
CA HIS A 25 -13.70 2.78 4.71
C HIS A 25 -13.69 1.98 3.39
N GLY A 26 -13.34 2.65 2.29
CA GLY A 26 -13.24 2.04 0.97
C GLY A 26 -12.34 0.78 0.93
N PRO A 27 -12.48 -0.06 -0.11
CA PRO A 27 -11.79 -1.34 -0.24
C PRO A 27 -10.29 -1.25 0.02
N ARG A 28 -9.77 -2.25 0.75
CA ARG A 28 -8.36 -2.39 1.08
C ARG A 28 -7.65 -3.22 0.02
N VAL A 29 -6.48 -2.77 -0.44
CA VAL A 29 -5.67 -3.43 -1.45
C VAL A 29 -4.21 -3.47 -1.04
N CYS A 30 -3.50 -4.53 -1.44
CA CYS A 30 -2.07 -4.67 -1.17
C CYS A 30 -1.26 -3.68 -2.02
N ASP A 31 -0.19 -3.14 -1.46
CA ASP A 31 0.72 -2.20 -2.12
C ASP A 31 1.51 -2.81 -3.30
N ASP A 32 1.59 -4.14 -3.38
CA ASP A 32 2.11 -4.89 -4.53
C ASP A 32 1.15 -4.90 -5.75
N MET A 33 -0.10 -4.45 -5.59
CA MET A 33 -1.10 -4.41 -6.67
C MET A 33 -0.71 -3.39 -7.73
N THR A 34 -0.98 -3.70 -9.01
CA THR A 34 -0.72 -2.76 -10.11
C THR A 34 -1.81 -1.70 -10.22
N VAL A 35 -1.46 -0.57 -10.84
CA VAL A 35 -2.40 0.54 -11.09
C VAL A 35 -3.62 0.09 -11.90
N GLU A 36 -3.44 -0.76 -12.92
CA GLU A 36 -4.56 -1.29 -13.72
C GLU A 36 -5.54 -2.12 -12.90
N VAL A 37 -5.03 -2.99 -12.02
CA VAL A 37 -5.88 -3.82 -11.16
C VAL A 37 -6.59 -2.95 -10.12
N ALA A 38 -5.92 -1.96 -9.54
CA ALA A 38 -6.54 -1.03 -8.62
C ALA A 38 -7.69 -0.23 -9.28
N LEU A 39 -7.52 0.21 -10.53
CA LEU A 39 -8.59 0.85 -11.31
C LEU A 39 -9.77 -0.11 -11.56
N ALA A 40 -9.50 -1.37 -11.88
CA ALA A 40 -10.53 -2.37 -12.06
C ALA A 40 -11.29 -2.65 -10.75
N VAL A 41 -10.60 -2.70 -9.61
CA VAL A 41 -11.22 -2.85 -8.29
C VAL A 41 -12.10 -1.65 -7.96
N MET A 42 -11.64 -0.41 -8.20
CA MET A 42 -12.45 0.79 -8.00
C MET A 42 -13.72 0.78 -8.87
N ALA A 43 -13.59 0.38 -10.15
CA ALA A 43 -14.74 0.25 -11.04
C ALA A 43 -15.71 -0.86 -10.59
N GLY A 44 -15.20 -1.99 -10.11
CA GLY A 44 -16.00 -3.11 -9.61
C GLY A 44 -16.72 -2.80 -8.30
N ALA A 45 -16.07 -2.09 -7.39
CA ALA A 45 -16.60 -1.70 -6.08
C ALA A 45 -17.41 -0.38 -6.11
N ARG A 46 -17.38 0.37 -7.22
CA ARG A 46 -18.00 1.69 -7.37
C ARG A 46 -17.53 2.70 -6.32
N VAL A 47 -16.23 2.74 -6.10
CA VAL A 47 -15.56 3.64 -5.14
C VAL A 47 -14.52 4.48 -5.84
N GLU A 48 -14.30 5.69 -5.32
CA GLU A 48 -13.33 6.63 -5.89
C GLU A 48 -11.96 6.57 -5.20
N TYR A 49 -11.85 5.82 -4.10
CA TYR A 49 -10.62 5.69 -3.33
C TYR A 49 -10.44 4.27 -2.79
N LEU A 50 -9.18 3.87 -2.63
CA LEU A 50 -8.75 2.62 -2.02
C LEU A 50 -7.76 2.90 -0.91
N THR A 51 -7.81 2.07 0.13
CA THR A 51 -6.78 2.06 1.18
C THR A 51 -5.71 1.05 0.80
N VAL A 52 -4.46 1.47 0.80
CA VAL A 52 -3.31 0.63 0.49
C VAL A 52 -2.74 0.09 1.79
N CYS A 53 -2.68 -1.23 1.89
CA CYS A 53 -2.05 -1.95 2.99
C CYS A 53 -0.74 -2.57 2.49
N ASP A 54 0.32 -2.52 3.29
CA ASP A 54 1.56 -3.23 2.97
C ASP A 54 1.47 -4.73 3.29
N GLY A 55 2.60 -5.43 3.13
CA GLY A 55 2.72 -6.85 3.44
C GLY A 55 2.48 -7.21 4.91
N ASP A 56 2.49 -6.23 5.82
CA ASP A 56 2.22 -6.39 7.25
C ASP A 56 0.75 -6.06 7.61
N ASP A 57 -0.12 -5.87 6.61
CA ASP A 57 -1.53 -5.42 6.74
C ASP A 57 -1.68 -3.98 7.27
N GLU A 58 -0.58 -3.25 7.41
CA GLU A 58 -0.58 -1.87 7.88
C GLU A 58 -0.98 -0.92 6.75
N SER A 59 -1.88 0.02 7.04
CA SER A 59 -2.32 1.02 6.07
C SER A 59 -1.21 2.01 5.76
N THR A 60 -0.55 1.85 4.61
CA THR A 60 0.52 2.74 4.15
C THR A 60 0.02 4.02 3.51
N GLY A 61 -1.24 4.05 3.05
CA GLY A 61 -1.84 5.26 2.50
C GLY A 61 -3.18 5.03 1.80
N SER A 62 -3.70 6.08 1.17
CA SER A 62 -4.87 5.98 0.29
C SER A 62 -4.56 6.50 -1.10
N VAL A 63 -5.16 5.86 -2.10
CA VAL A 63 -5.04 6.25 -3.51
C VAL A 63 -6.42 6.56 -4.06
N THR A 64 -6.50 7.60 -4.90
CA THR A 64 -7.75 8.00 -5.55
C THR A 64 -7.75 7.60 -7.02
N GLN A 65 -8.92 7.30 -7.55
CA GLN A 65 -9.13 6.96 -8.95
C GLN A 65 -8.57 8.05 -9.88
N VAL A 66 -8.81 9.32 -9.54
CA VAL A 66 -8.32 10.47 -10.31
C VAL A 66 -6.79 10.48 -10.37
N ARG A 67 -6.11 10.23 -9.23
CA ARG A 67 -4.64 10.21 -9.20
C ARG A 67 -4.07 9.07 -10.03
N LEU A 68 -4.69 7.89 -9.99
CA LEU A 68 -4.28 6.76 -10.83
C LEU A 68 -4.54 7.01 -12.32
N ALA A 69 -5.66 7.66 -12.67
CA ALA A 69 -5.96 8.01 -14.06
C ALA A 69 -4.95 9.01 -14.64
N VAL A 70 -4.60 10.06 -13.87
CA VAL A 70 -3.57 11.03 -14.26
C VAL A 70 -2.21 10.35 -14.42
N LEU A 71 -1.86 9.42 -13.51
CA LEU A 71 -0.62 8.68 -13.60
C LEU A 71 -0.58 7.78 -14.84
N ARG A 72 -1.69 7.12 -15.19
CA ARG A 72 -1.81 6.28 -16.38
C ARG A 72 -1.61 7.05 -17.68
N ASP A 73 -2.01 8.32 -17.69
CA ASP A 73 -1.81 9.24 -18.82
C ASP A 73 -0.35 9.75 -18.93
N SER A 74 0.47 9.55 -17.87
CA SER A 74 1.84 10.03 -17.83
C SER A 74 2.79 9.15 -18.67
N PRO A 75 3.78 9.75 -19.35
CA PRO A 75 4.81 8.99 -20.09
C PRO A 75 5.75 8.18 -19.19
N MET A 76 5.74 8.42 -17.87
CA MET A 76 6.49 7.62 -16.90
C MET A 76 5.75 6.34 -16.49
N TYR A 77 4.51 6.16 -16.94
CA TYR A 77 3.70 5.01 -16.60
C TYR A 77 4.26 3.73 -17.25
N THR A 78 4.22 2.65 -16.48
CA THR A 78 4.45 1.30 -16.97
C THR A 78 3.32 0.41 -16.48
N ASP A 79 2.94 -0.60 -17.26
CA ASP A 79 1.90 -1.57 -16.89
C ASP A 79 2.24 -2.35 -15.61
N ARG A 80 3.53 -2.36 -15.25
CA ARG A 80 4.07 -3.03 -14.06
C ARG A 80 4.14 -2.14 -12.83
N MET A 81 3.78 -0.86 -12.94
CA MET A 81 3.86 0.08 -11.84
C MET A 81 2.91 -0.35 -10.71
N ARG A 82 3.46 -0.51 -9.51
CA ARG A 82 2.73 -0.96 -8.32
C ARG A 82 2.28 0.24 -7.48
N LEU A 83 1.25 0.05 -6.66
CA LEU A 83 0.75 1.11 -5.77
C LEU A 83 1.84 1.63 -4.82
N ARG A 84 2.75 0.76 -4.36
CA ARG A 84 3.93 1.17 -3.60
C ARG A 84 4.85 2.15 -4.34
N ASP A 85 5.00 2.01 -5.66
CA ASP A 85 5.84 2.93 -6.46
C ASP A 85 5.16 4.30 -6.61
N VAL A 86 3.81 4.29 -6.67
CA VAL A 86 2.99 5.52 -6.70
C VAL A 86 3.06 6.27 -5.37
N LEU A 87 3.05 5.55 -4.25
CA LEU A 87 3.16 6.11 -2.90
C LEU A 87 4.60 6.54 -2.56
N THR A 88 5.59 5.79 -3.05
CA THR A 88 7.01 6.00 -2.70
C THR A 88 7.71 7.00 -3.62
N GLY A 89 7.36 7.15 -4.91
CA GLY A 89 8.22 7.97 -5.77
C GLY A 89 7.85 8.30 -7.22
N ALA A 90 6.66 7.98 -7.75
CA ALA A 90 6.42 8.17 -9.20
C ALA A 90 5.87 9.56 -9.64
N LEU A 91 5.44 10.43 -8.72
CA LEU A 91 4.99 11.79 -9.07
C LEU A 91 5.54 12.79 -8.04
N PRO A 92 6.09 13.95 -8.47
CA PRO A 92 6.21 15.09 -7.57
C PRO A 92 4.79 15.42 -7.11
N SER A 93 4.48 15.01 -5.87
CA SER A 93 3.21 15.33 -5.23
C SER A 93 3.00 16.84 -5.32
N PRO A 94 1.90 17.35 -5.89
CA PRO A 94 1.54 18.74 -5.72
C PRO A 94 1.00 18.89 -4.29
N GLY A 95 1.88 18.91 -3.29
CA GLY A 95 1.49 19.29 -1.93
C GLY A 95 2.09 18.53 -0.73
N ALA A 96 2.98 17.56 -0.89
CA ALA A 96 3.57 16.90 0.29
C ALA A 96 5.03 17.31 0.46
N ARG A 97 5.25 18.32 1.31
CA ARG A 97 6.59 18.70 1.79
C ARG A 97 7.27 17.46 2.37
N ALA A 98 8.44 17.15 1.85
CA ALA A 98 9.39 16.26 2.47
C ALA A 98 9.65 16.74 3.91
N GLY A 99 9.16 15.96 4.87
CA GLY A 99 9.35 16.17 6.29
C GLY A 99 9.67 14.85 6.96
N ARG A 100 10.72 14.17 6.50
CA ARG A 100 11.37 13.14 7.29
C ARG A 100 11.97 13.82 8.52
N VAL A 101 11.32 13.65 9.65
CA VAL A 101 11.87 13.81 11.01
C VAL A 101 11.27 12.61 11.75
N GLY A 102 11.96 11.47 11.90
CA GLY A 102 13.29 11.37 12.48
C GLY A 102 13.15 11.53 13.99
N GLU A 103 13.50 10.48 14.73
CA GLU A 103 13.79 10.50 16.17
C GLU A 103 12.65 10.12 17.14
N HIS A 104 12.37 8.82 17.24
CA HIS A 104 11.86 8.23 18.49
C HIS A 104 13.06 7.77 19.33
N ASN A 105 13.89 8.72 19.77
CA ASN A 105 14.82 8.47 20.87
C ASN A 105 14.76 9.64 21.85
N ARG A 106 13.85 9.55 22.81
CA ARG A 106 14.05 10.20 24.11
C ARG A 106 13.17 9.54 25.18
N LEU A 107 13.78 8.62 25.93
CA LEU A 107 13.49 8.55 27.35
C LEU A 107 13.90 9.89 27.97
N PRO A 108 13.10 10.45 28.88
CA PRO A 108 13.68 11.04 30.06
C PRO A 108 13.04 10.41 31.30
N ALA A 109 13.87 9.67 32.04
CA ALA A 109 13.67 9.56 33.46
C ALA A 109 13.67 10.96 34.08
N VAL A 110 12.64 11.32 34.85
CA VAL A 110 12.78 12.00 36.15
C VAL A 110 11.45 11.97 36.93
N LEU A 111 11.54 11.55 38.20
CA LEU A 111 10.55 11.64 39.31
C LEU A 111 10.30 13.13 39.69
N PRO A 112 9.48 13.57 40.68
CA PRO A 112 8.89 12.86 41.84
C PRO A 112 7.46 13.30 42.27
N PHE A 113 6.77 12.56 43.15
CA PHE A 113 5.77 13.17 44.03
C PHE A 113 5.74 12.47 45.40
N SER A 114 6.20 13.20 46.42
CA SER A 114 5.85 12.96 47.82
C SER A 114 4.64 13.82 48.18
N ARG A 115 3.70 13.23 48.92
CA ARG A 115 3.08 13.87 50.09
C ARG A 115 2.46 12.81 50.99
#